data_AF-W5QTA2-F1
#
_entry.id   AF-W5QTA2-F1
#
_cell.length_a   1.000
_cell.length_b   1.000
_cell.length_c   1.000
_cell.angle_alpha   90.00
_cell.angle_beta   90.00
_cell.angle_gamma   90.00
#
_symmetry.space_group_name_H-M   'P 1'
#
loop_
_entity.id
_entity.type
_entity.pdbx_description
1 polymer ?
#
loop_
_entity_poly.entity_id
_entity_poly.type
_entity_poly.pdbx_seq_one_letter_code
_entity_poly.pdbx_strand_id
1 'polypeptide(L)'
;MFHIYEGFHLVEAYHKMRHNRKYYPADGTKRAIKIALVALVTLLLWNMPAEWYGIQNLTVIQQRIIAIFAFATLMWILEIVSSWATSVAIIVL
;
A
#
# COMPACT_ATOMS: atom_id res chain seq x y z
N MET A 1 15.53 22.95 -32.82
CA MET A 1 16.65 23.39 -33.68
C MET A 1 17.51 24.40 -32.92
N PHE A 2 18.23 23.97 -31.88
CA PHE A 2 19.17 24.78 -31.08
C PHE A 2 20.27 23.88 -30.47
N HIS A 3 21.06 23.16 -31.27
CA HIS A 3 22.08 22.20 -30.79
C HIS A 3 23.52 22.75 -30.78
N ILE A 4 23.73 24.07 -30.85
CA ILE A 4 25.04 24.69 -31.14
C ILE A 4 25.83 25.09 -29.87
N TYR A 5 25.26 24.92 -28.67
CA TYR A 5 25.92 25.32 -27.42
C TYR A 5 26.60 24.13 -26.75
N GLU A 6 27.86 24.27 -26.32
CA GLU A 6 28.61 23.20 -25.63
C GLU A 6 27.86 22.62 -24.43
N GLY A 7 27.10 23.43 -23.68
CA GLY A 7 26.31 22.98 -22.52
C GLY A 7 24.95 22.35 -22.85
N PHE A 8 24.57 22.24 -24.13
CA PHE A 8 23.24 21.77 -24.52
C PHE A 8 23.00 20.30 -24.14
N HIS A 9 24.04 19.46 -24.19
CA HIS A 9 23.98 18.06 -23.78
C HIS A 9 23.61 17.89 -22.30
N LEU A 10 24.02 18.82 -21.43
CA LEU A 10 23.66 18.82 -20.01
C LEU A 10 22.17 19.14 -19.81
N VAL A 11 21.62 20.04 -20.63
CA VAL A 11 20.19 20.40 -20.61
C VAL A 11 19.33 19.23 -21.09
N GLU A 12 19.73 18.55 -22.16
CA GLU A 12 19.05 17.33 -22.64
C GLU A 12 19.14 16.19 -21.61
N ALA A 13 20.31 15.98 -21.01
CA ALA A 13 20.49 15.02 -19.94
C ALA A 13 19.58 15.35 -18.74
N TYR A 14 19.49 16.62 -18.34
CA TYR A 14 18.60 17.06 -17.27
C TYR A 14 17.11 16.85 -17.61
N HIS A 15 16.69 17.15 -18.84
CA HIS A 15 15.31 16.89 -19.28
C HIS A 15 14.99 15.40 -19.32
N LYS A 16 15.90 14.55 -19.81
CA LYS A 16 15.76 13.09 -19.76
C LYS A 16 15.69 12.57 -18.32
N MET A 17 16.54 13.06 -17.42
CA MET A 17 16.51 12.67 -16.00
C MET A 17 15.19 13.05 -15.33
N ARG A 18 14.69 14.28 -15.56
CA ARG A 18 13.40 14.73 -15.03
C ARG A 18 12.22 13.94 -15.59
N HIS A 19 12.26 13.61 -16.89
CA HIS A 19 11.23 12.78 -17.53
C HIS A 19 11.26 11.35 -16.96
N ASN A 20 12.43 10.71 -16.91
CA ASN A 20 12.58 9.35 -16.40
C ASN A 20 12.18 9.22 -14.92
N ARG A 21 12.45 10.23 -14.09
CA ARG A 21 12.03 10.25 -12.68
C ARG A 21 10.51 10.27 -12.49
N LYS A 22 9.76 10.77 -13.47
CA LYS A 22 8.28 10.80 -13.46
C LYS A 22 7.66 9.49 -13.94
N TYR A 23 8.33 8.77 -14.83
CA TYR A 23 7.82 7.53 -15.46
C TYR A 23 8.33 6.23 -14.81
N TYR A 24 9.40 6.28 -14.01
CA TYR A 24 9.90 5.15 -13.21
C TYR A 24 9.68 5.40 -11.70
N PRO A 25 8.43 5.43 -11.20
CA PRO A 25 8.20 5.43 -9.76
C PRO A 25 8.59 4.05 -9.21
N ALA A 26 9.75 3.97 -8.56
CA ALA A 26 10.26 2.77 -7.90
C ALA A 26 9.45 2.37 -6.64
N ASP A 27 8.15 2.66 -6.60
CA ASP A 27 7.30 2.50 -5.44
C ASP A 27 6.47 1.19 -5.47
N GLY A 28 6.48 0.45 -6.57
CA GLY A 28 5.81 -0.84 -6.68
C GLY A 28 6.32 -1.86 -5.67
N THR A 29 7.64 -1.96 -5.50
CA THR A 29 8.28 -2.89 -4.55
C THR A 29 7.94 -2.54 -3.11
N LYS A 30 7.94 -1.24 -2.76
CA LYS A 30 7.57 -0.78 -1.42
C LYS A 30 6.11 -1.10 -1.12
N ARG A 31 5.23 -0.90 -2.10
CA ARG A 31 3.81 -1.24 -1.99
C ARG A 31 3.60 -2.75 -1.83
N ALA A 32 4.33 -3.57 -2.59
CA ALA A 32 4.28 -5.03 -2.46
C ALA A 32 4.73 -5.50 -1.08
N ILE A 33 5.80 -4.91 -0.52
CA ILE A 33 6.27 -5.21 0.84
C ILE A 33 5.20 -4.85 1.88
N LYS A 34 4.57 -3.68 1.77
CA LYS A 34 3.46 -3.28 2.66
C LYS A 34 2.30 -4.28 2.60
N ILE A 35 1.89 -4.69 1.39
CA ILE A 35 0.82 -5.68 1.19
C ILE A 35 1.20 -7.03 1.81
N ALA A 36 2.43 -7.50 1.57
CA ALA A 36 2.92 -8.74 2.13
C ALA A 36 2.92 -8.73 3.67
N LEU A 37 3.32 -7.60 4.28
CA LEU A 37 3.30 -7.43 5.73
C LEU A 37 1.88 -7.49 6.28
N VAL A 38 0.92 -6.79 5.66
CA VAL A 38 -0.49 -6.84 6.08
C VAL A 38 -1.07 -8.24 5.93
N ALA A 39 -0.84 -8.89 4.79
CA ALA A 39 -1.30 -10.25 4.55
C ALA A 39 -0.77 -11.23 5.60
N LEU A 40 0.51 -11.10 5.96
CA LEU A 40 1.13 -11.95 6.97
C LEU A 40 0.49 -11.75 8.36
N VAL A 41 0.29 -10.51 8.79
CA VAL A 41 -0.37 -10.21 10.08
C VAL A 41 -1.81 -10.72 10.09
N THR A 42 -2.56 -10.52 9.01
CA THR A 42 -3.95 -11.00 8.91
C THR A 42 -4.03 -12.53 8.90
N LEU A 43 -3.12 -13.21 8.21
CA LEU A 43 -3.06 -14.68 8.23
C LEU A 43 -2.72 -15.23 9.61
N LEU A 44 -1.86 -14.55 10.37
CA LEU A 44 -1.56 -14.91 11.76
C LEU A 44 -2.81 -14.78 12.63
N LEU A 45 -3.50 -13.64 12.57
CA LEU A 45 -4.76 -13.43 13.31
C LEU A 45 -5.87 -14.41 12.88
N TRP A 46 -5.88 -14.80 11.61
CA TRP A 46 -6.85 -15.77 11.10
C TRP A 46 -6.55 -17.20 11.57
N ASN A 47 -5.29 -17.60 11.67
CA ASN A 47 -4.93 -18.94 12.15
C ASN A 47 -4.81 -19.07 13.67
N MET A 48 -4.77 -17.94 14.40
CA MET A 48 -4.71 -17.91 15.86
C MET A 48 -6.00 -18.49 16.47
N PRO A 49 -5.96 -19.37 17.48
CA PRO A 49 -7.16 -19.85 18.15
C PRO A 49 -7.81 -18.78 19.04
N ALA A 50 -9.14 -18.82 19.17
CA ALA A 50 -9.93 -17.86 19.97
C ALA A 50 -9.48 -17.75 21.43
N GLU A 51 -8.92 -18.84 21.99
CA GLU A 51 -8.44 -18.93 23.37
C GLU A 51 -7.28 -17.96 23.66
N TRP A 52 -6.45 -17.65 22.66
CA TRP A 52 -5.30 -16.76 22.84
C TRP A 52 -5.70 -15.28 22.97
N TYR A 53 -6.93 -14.94 22.61
CA TYR A 53 -7.43 -13.57 22.74
C TYR A 53 -7.82 -13.23 24.19
N GLY A 54 -7.91 -14.22 25.09
CA GLY A 54 -8.23 -14.00 26.51
C GLY A 54 -9.68 -13.54 26.77
N ILE A 55 -10.55 -13.61 25.76
CA ILE A 55 -11.95 -13.21 25.85
C ILE A 55 -12.80 -14.46 26.12
N GLN A 56 -13.51 -14.48 27.26
CA GLN A 56 -14.40 -15.58 27.62
C GLN A 56 -15.58 -15.66 26.62
N ASN A 57 -15.91 -16.88 26.18
CA ASN A 57 -16.97 -17.16 25.22
C ASN A 57 -16.82 -16.49 23.84
N LEU A 58 -15.58 -16.21 23.40
CA LEU A 58 -15.36 -15.69 22.05
C LEU A 58 -15.70 -16.75 21.00
N THR A 59 -16.70 -16.46 20.18
CA THR A 59 -17.09 -17.35 19.08
C THR A 59 -16.09 -17.27 17.94
N VAL A 60 -16.00 -18.36 17.15
CA VAL A 60 -15.18 -18.39 15.93
C VAL A 60 -15.55 -17.24 14.97
N ILE A 61 -16.83 -16.89 14.91
CA ILE A 61 -17.33 -15.78 14.07
C ILE A 61 -16.76 -14.43 14.55
N GLN A 62 -16.85 -14.14 15.85
CA GLN A 62 -16.30 -12.89 16.40
C GLN A 62 -14.78 -12.80 16.21
N GLN A 63 -14.07 -13.92 16.32
CA GLN A 63 -12.65 -13.98 16.01
C GLN A 63 -12.36 -13.63 14.54
N ARG A 64 -13.17 -14.13 13.58
CA ARG A 64 -13.04 -13.76 12.16
C ARG A 64 -13.28 -12.27 11.94
N ILE A 65 -14.27 -11.69 12.63
CA ILE A 65 -14.57 -10.26 12.56
C ILE A 65 -13.36 -9.45 13.02
N ILE A 66 -12.71 -9.82 14.13
CA ILE A 66 -11.49 -9.15 14.62
C ILE A 66 -10.38 -9.20 13.55
N ALA A 67 -10.16 -10.35 12.91
CA ALA A 67 -9.14 -10.48 11.87
C ALA A 67 -9.42 -9.58 10.64
N ILE A 68 -10.68 -9.47 10.22
CA ILE A 68 -11.10 -8.58 9.11
C ILE A 68 -10.94 -7.11 9.51
N PHE A 69 -11.32 -6.74 10.73
CA PHE A 69 -11.13 -5.38 11.23
C PHE A 69 -9.65 -4.99 11.29
N ALA A 70 -8.79 -5.87 11.82
CA ALA A 70 -7.36 -5.65 11.86
C ALA A 70 -6.76 -5.50 10.46
N PHE A 71 -7.22 -6.30 9.50
CA PHE A 71 -6.83 -6.15 8.09
C PHE A 71 -7.22 -4.78 7.52
N ALA A 72 -8.46 -4.34 7.75
CA ALA A 72 -8.96 -3.05 7.26
C ALA A 72 -8.21 -1.87 7.89
N THR A 73 -7.94 -1.90 9.19
CA THR A 73 -7.18 -0.84 9.87
C THR A 73 -5.73 -0.78 9.40
N LEU A 74 -5.08 -1.94 9.18
CA LEU A 74 -3.72 -1.99 8.64
C LEU A 74 -3.63 -1.50 7.19
N MET A 75 -4.59 -1.89 6.35
CA MET A 75 -4.73 -1.40 4.97
C MET A 75 -4.81 0.13 4.93
N TRP A 76 -5.56 0.72 5.88
CA TRP A 76 -5.73 2.15 6.00
C TRP A 76 -4.48 2.84 6.53
N ILE A 77 -3.93 2.39 7.66
CA ILE A 77 -2.76 3.00 8.32
C ILE A 77 -1.52 2.96 7.43
N LEU A 78 -1.32 1.87 6.66
CA LEU A 78 -0.16 1.74 5.78
C LEU A 78 -0.33 2.44 4.43
N GLU A 79 -1.49 3.09 4.22
CA GLU A 79 -1.87 3.79 2.98
C GLU A 79 -1.72 2.89 1.74
N ILE A 80 -1.99 1.59 1.88
CA ILE A 80 -1.91 0.61 0.77
C ILE A 80 -3.02 0.88 -0.24
N VAL A 81 -4.19 1.21 0.29
CA VAL A 81 -5.32 1.81 -0.40
C VAL A 81 -5.43 3.22 0.14
N SER A 82 -5.41 4.23 -0.73
CA SER A 82 -5.57 5.60 -0.27
C SER A 82 -6.98 5.81 0.27
N SER A 83 -7.11 6.47 1.42
CA SER A 83 -8.42 6.72 2.05
C SER A 83 -9.36 7.53 1.17
N TRP A 84 -8.79 8.41 0.34
CA TRP A 84 -9.55 9.14 -0.66
C TRP A 84 -10.07 8.23 -1.79
N ALA A 85 -9.31 7.19 -2.19
CA ALA A 85 -9.78 6.24 -3.19
C ALA A 85 -10.93 5.36 -2.67
N THR A 86 -10.91 4.99 -1.37
CA THR A 86 -12.07 4.31 -0.77
C THR A 86 -13.30 5.21 -0.74
N SER A 87 -13.16 6.50 -0.41
CA SER A 87 -14.29 7.44 -0.44
C SER A 87 -14.82 7.66 -1.86
N VAL A 88 -13.93 7.84 -2.85
CA VAL A 88 -14.33 7.99 -4.26
C VAL A 88 -15.03 6.72 -4.77
N ALA A 89 -14.53 5.53 -4.44
CA ALA A 89 -15.17 4.27 -4.83
C ALA A 89 -16.58 4.12 -4.25
N ILE A 90 -16.80 4.48 -2.98
CA ILE A 90 -18.13 4.46 -2.34
C ILE A 90 -19.09 5.46 -2.99
N ILE A 91 -18.61 6.64 -3.40
CA ILE A 91 -19.45 7.66 -4.04
C ILE A 91 -19.83 7.26 -5.48
N VAL A 92 -18.95 6.51 -6.16
CA VAL A 92 -19.11 6.13 -7.57
C VAL A 92 -19.91 4.82 -7.74
N LEU A 93 -19.87 3.92 -6.75
CA LEU A 93 -20.67 2.69 -6.68
C LEU A 93 -22.12 2.99 -6.30
#